data_AF-A0A4Q7QVW4-F1
#
_entry.id   AF-A0A4Q7QVW4-F1
#
_cell.length_a   1.000
_cell.length_b   1.000
_cell.length_c   1.000
_cell.angle_alpha   90.00
_cell.angle_beta   90.00
_cell.angle_gamma   90.00
#
_symmetry.space_group_name_H-M   'P 1'
#
loop_
_entity.id
_entity.type
_entity.pdbx_description
1 polymer ?
#
loop_
_entity_poly.entity_id
_entity_poly.type
_entity_poly.pdbx_seq_one_letter_code
_entity_poly.pdbx_strand_id
1 'polypeptide(L)'
;MLLAWKVIPCAWHTHLTIVEETPEDQKQRVLEEEAALRKFEEEHKRAQAERDSLAAKREAEEKNKPQPKPEPKPARPDYNFKEDKDCSDFSNSTEATAFMKASKAAGFGDHRLDYNHDGIACN
;
A
#
# COMPACT_ATOMS: atom_id res chain seq x y z
N MET A 1 33.63 36.43 74.65
CA MET A 1 32.23 36.07 74.99
C MET A 1 31.46 36.01 73.67
N LEU A 2 31.17 34.83 73.14
CA LEU A 2 30.03 33.94 73.44
C LEU A 2 29.00 34.00 72.27
N LEU A 3 29.11 33.00 71.39
CA LEU A 3 28.05 32.22 70.74
C LEU A 3 26.70 32.89 70.43
N ALA A 4 26.38 32.99 69.13
CA ALA A 4 25.02 32.71 68.61
C ALA A 4 25.07 32.29 67.13
N TRP A 5 25.68 31.13 66.85
CA TRP A 5 25.22 30.27 65.77
C TRP A 5 24.16 29.32 66.36
N LYS A 6 23.17 28.96 65.53
CA LYS A 6 21.94 28.17 65.81
C LYS A 6 20.82 29.04 66.38
N VAL A 7 19.58 29.05 65.89
CA VAL A 7 18.67 28.02 65.34
C VAL A 7 17.64 28.85 64.51
N ILE A 8 17.18 28.53 63.29
CA ILE A 8 16.24 27.45 62.96
C ILE A 8 16.30 27.18 61.44
N PRO A 9 16.40 25.91 61.02
CA PRO A 9 16.37 25.43 59.64
C PRO A 9 14.92 25.19 59.16
N CYS A 10 14.73 25.07 57.84
CA CYS A 10 13.61 24.36 57.20
C CYS A 10 12.19 24.96 57.33
N ALA A 11 11.91 26.08 56.66
CA ALA A 11 10.60 26.44 56.10
C ALA A 11 10.84 27.72 55.29
N TRP A 12 10.75 27.79 53.97
CA TRP A 12 9.60 27.43 53.16
C TRP A 12 10.09 26.54 52.01
N HIS A 13 9.86 25.23 52.12
CA HIS A 13 8.70 24.64 51.46
C HIS A 13 8.67 25.04 49.99
N THR A 14 9.33 24.20 49.19
CA THR A 14 8.89 23.85 47.85
C THR A 14 7.37 23.89 47.79
N HIS A 15 6.78 25.00 47.34
CA HIS A 15 5.46 25.00 46.73
C HIS A 15 5.63 24.31 45.36
N LEU A 16 5.98 23.02 45.39
CA LEU A 16 5.50 22.10 44.39
C LEU A 16 3.99 22.08 44.64
N THR A 17 3.31 23.03 44.00
CA THR A 17 1.85 23.04 43.92
C THR A 17 1.49 21.73 43.26
N ILE A 18 1.15 20.73 44.07
CA ILE A 18 0.23 19.70 43.65
C ILE A 18 -1.03 20.48 43.30
N VAL A 19 -1.19 20.78 42.01
CA VAL A 19 -2.44 21.30 41.48
C VAL A 19 -3.41 20.14 41.63
N GLU A 20 -4.12 20.09 42.75
CA GLU A 20 -5.25 19.18 42.88
C GLU A 20 -6.24 19.59 41.80
N GLU A 21 -6.36 18.74 40.79
CA GLU A 21 -7.29 18.96 39.69
C GLU A 21 -8.70 19.05 40.25
N THR A 22 -9.39 20.13 39.92
CA THR A 22 -10.75 20.31 40.40
C THR A 22 -11.67 19.30 39.69
N PRO A 23 -12.82 18.94 40.29
CA PRO A 23 -13.82 18.13 39.61
C PRO A 23 -14.31 18.71 38.27
N GLU A 24 -14.16 20.03 38.08
CA GLU A 24 -14.50 20.72 36.83
C GLU A 24 -13.44 20.48 35.75
N ASP A 25 -12.15 20.51 36.12
CA ASP A 25 -11.03 20.19 35.21
C ASP A 25 -11.12 18.75 34.69
N GLN A 26 -11.49 17.80 35.56
CA GLN A 26 -11.69 16.41 35.17
C GLN A 26 -12.85 16.26 34.17
N LYS A 27 -13.98 16.94 34.41
CA LYS A 27 -15.12 16.92 33.48
C LYS A 27 -14.76 17.53 32.14
N GLN A 28 -14.02 18.63 32.14
CA GLN A 28 -13.57 19.29 30.91
C GLN A 28 -12.69 18.36 30.07
N ARG A 29 -11.74 17.65 30.69
CA ARG A 29 -10.91 16.66 29.98
C ARG A 29 -11.72 15.51 29.39
N VAL A 30 -12.67 14.97 30.13
CA VAL A 30 -13.53 13.89 29.63
C VAL A 30 -14.33 14.35 28.41
N LEU A 31 -14.88 15.57 28.45
CA LEU A 31 -15.59 16.16 27.31
C LEU A 31 -14.66 16.37 26.09
N GLU A 32 -13.42 16.81 26.32
CA GLU A 32 -12.43 16.98 25.26
C GLU A 32 -11.98 15.65 24.65
N GLU A 33 -11.81 14.62 25.47
CA GLU A 33 -11.47 13.27 25.03
C GLU A 33 -12.62 12.65 24.23
N GLU A 34 -13.86 12.77 24.70
CA GLU A 34 -15.04 12.32 23.95
C GLU A 34 -15.19 13.07 22.62
N ALA A 35 -14.93 14.38 22.60
CA ALA A 35 -14.95 15.17 21.38
C ALA A 35 -13.83 14.76 20.40
N ALA A 36 -12.64 14.44 20.91
CA ALA A 36 -11.52 13.95 20.11
C ALA A 36 -11.81 12.58 19.51
N LEU A 37 -12.38 11.66 20.28
CA LEU A 37 -12.78 10.34 19.82
C LEU A 37 -13.85 10.41 18.72
N ARG A 38 -14.86 11.28 18.88
CA ARG A 38 -15.88 11.49 17.84
C ARG A 38 -15.30 12.03 16.54
N LYS A 39 -14.36 12.98 16.62
CA LYS A 39 -13.66 13.49 15.43
C LYS A 39 -12.85 12.39 14.75
N PHE A 40 -12.12 11.59 15.52
CA PHE A 40 -11.34 10.48 14.99
C PHE A 40 -12.24 9.43 14.31
N GLU A 41 -13.38 9.08 14.91
CA GLU A 41 -14.34 8.14 14.34
C GLU A 41 -14.93 8.66 13.02
N GLU A 42 -15.28 9.95 12.97
CA GLU A 42 -15.79 10.57 11.76
C GLU A 42 -14.74 10.60 10.63
N GLU A 43 -13.50 10.98 10.94
CA GLU A 43 -12.40 10.96 9.98
C GLU A 43 -12.11 9.55 9.47
N HIS A 44 -12.08 8.55 10.36
CA HIS A 44 -11.91 7.16 9.98
C HIS A 44 -13.03 6.69 9.05
N LYS A 45 -14.28 7.03 9.36
CA LYS A 45 -15.45 6.67 8.54
C LYS A 45 -15.40 7.35 7.16
N ARG A 46 -14.97 8.62 7.09
CA ARG A 46 -14.77 9.34 5.83
C ARG A 46 -13.67 8.68 4.98
N ALA A 47 -12.53 8.36 5.60
CA ALA A 47 -11.41 7.71 4.91
C ALA A 47 -11.81 6.32 4.38
N GLN A 48 -12.59 5.55 5.15
CA GLN A 48 -13.11 4.27 4.70
C GLN A 48 -14.06 4.42 3.52
N ALA A 49 -15.02 5.36 3.59
CA ALA A 49 -15.94 5.63 2.49
C ALA A 49 -15.23 6.07 1.20
N GLU A 50 -14.16 6.86 1.31
CA GLU A 50 -13.34 7.27 0.18
C GLU A 50 -12.62 6.07 -0.47
N ARG A 51 -12.03 5.19 0.36
CA ARG A 51 -11.39 3.96 -0.12
C ARG A 51 -12.38 3.04 -0.84
N ASP A 52 -13.56 2.85 -0.28
CA ASP A 52 -14.61 2.02 -0.86
C ASP A 52 -15.11 2.61 -2.19
N SER A 53 -15.29 3.93 -2.26
CA SER A 53 -15.64 4.66 -3.49
C SER A 53 -14.57 4.52 -4.57
N LEU A 54 -13.29 4.61 -4.20
CA LEU A 54 -12.18 4.43 -5.13
C LEU A 54 -12.10 2.99 -5.65
N ALA A 55 -12.30 2.01 -4.77
CA ALA A 55 -12.34 0.59 -5.14
C ALA A 55 -13.49 0.33 -6.13
N ALA A 56 -14.70 0.83 -5.84
CA ALA A 56 -15.85 0.68 -6.73
C ALA A 56 -15.62 1.34 -8.11
N LYS A 57 -14.98 2.52 -8.15
CA LYS A 57 -14.60 3.16 -9.41
C LYS A 57 -13.63 2.31 -10.24
N ARG A 58 -12.61 1.74 -9.60
CA ARG A 58 -11.64 0.86 -10.26
C ARG A 58 -12.30 -0.41 -10.80
N GLU A 59 -13.18 -1.04 -10.03
CA GLU A 59 -13.92 -2.21 -10.51
C GLU A 59 -14.85 -1.87 -11.68
N ALA A 60 -15.48 -0.70 -11.67
CA ALA A 60 -16.31 -0.24 -12.78
C ALA A 60 -15.49 0.01 -14.04
N GLU A 61 -14.29 0.60 -13.91
CA GLU A 61 -13.35 0.81 -15.02
C GLU A 61 -12.83 -0.51 -15.58
N GLU A 62 -12.45 -1.45 -14.72
CA GLU A 62 -12.00 -2.80 -15.10
C GLU A 62 -13.09 -3.55 -15.87
N LYS A 63 -14.35 -3.46 -15.43
CA LYS A 63 -15.50 -4.07 -16.13
C LYS A 63 -15.83 -3.40 -17.46
N ASN A 64 -15.48 -2.12 -17.64
CA ASN A 64 -15.71 -1.39 -18.88
C ASN A 64 -14.55 -1.54 -19.88
N LYS A 65 -13.40 -2.11 -19.46
CA LYS A 65 -12.34 -2.43 -20.42
C LYS A 65 -12.86 -3.43 -21.44
N PRO A 66 -12.74 -3.14 -22.75
CA PRO A 66 -13.08 -4.09 -23.79
C PRO A 66 -12.31 -5.38 -23.54
N GLN A 67 -13.03 -6.49 -23.33
CA GLN A 67 -12.38 -7.79 -23.35
C GLN A 67 -11.75 -7.96 -24.74
N PRO A 68 -10.47 -8.35 -24.83
CA PRO A 68 -9.85 -8.60 -26.12
C PRO A 68 -10.70 -9.65 -26.83
N LYS A 69 -11.25 -9.27 -27.99
CA LYS A 69 -11.99 -10.21 -28.85
C LYS A 69 -11.09 -11.43 -29.06
N PRO A 70 -11.61 -12.67 -28.94
CA PRO A 70 -10.85 -13.84 -29.32
C PRO A 70 -10.50 -13.70 -30.81
N GLU A 71 -9.27 -13.30 -31.10
CA GLU A 71 -8.77 -13.26 -32.45
C GLU A 71 -8.86 -14.68 -33.03
N PRO A 72 -9.23 -14.82 -34.32
CA PRO A 72 -9.20 -16.11 -34.99
C PRO A 72 -7.78 -16.65 -34.84
N LYS A 73 -7.64 -17.79 -34.15
CA LYS A 73 -6.32 -18.41 -33.96
C LYS A 73 -5.76 -18.70 -35.36
N PRO A 74 -4.67 -18.04 -35.80
CA PRO A 74 -3.96 -18.54 -36.96
C PRO A 74 -3.56 -19.99 -36.64
N ALA A 75 -3.46 -20.84 -37.67
CA ALA A 75 -2.95 -22.19 -37.49
C ALA A 75 -1.53 -22.07 -36.91
N ARG A 76 -1.41 -22.20 -35.58
CA ARG A 76 -0.13 -22.08 -34.91
C ARG A 76 0.64 -23.35 -35.23
N PRO A 77 1.92 -23.27 -35.62
CA PRO A 77 2.75 -24.45 -35.69
C PRO A 77 2.77 -25.14 -34.32
N ASP A 78 2.84 -26.46 -34.33
CA ASP A 78 2.86 -27.29 -33.12
C ASP A 78 4.21 -27.10 -32.42
N TYR A 79 4.26 -26.16 -31.48
CA TYR A 79 5.45 -25.88 -30.71
C TYR A 79 5.51 -26.80 -29.48
N ASN A 80 6.65 -27.45 -29.27
CA ASN A 80 6.93 -28.12 -28.02
C ASN A 80 7.36 -27.11 -26.95
N PHE A 81 6.42 -26.58 -26.17
CA PHE A 81 6.69 -25.62 -25.09
C PHE A 81 7.41 -26.21 -23.87
N LYS A 82 7.65 -27.53 -23.84
CA LYS A 82 8.49 -28.14 -22.79
C LYS A 82 9.97 -27.88 -23.00
N GLU A 83 10.37 -27.59 -24.23
CA GLU A 83 11.72 -27.20 -24.55
C GLU A 83 11.90 -25.71 -24.28
N ASP A 84 12.94 -25.41 -23.53
CA ASP A 84 13.34 -24.05 -23.25
C ASP A 84 14.00 -23.47 -24.50
N LYS A 85 13.49 -22.33 -24.98
CA LYS A 85 14.01 -21.65 -26.16
C LYS A 85 14.48 -20.25 -25.78
N ASP A 86 15.66 -19.89 -26.28
CA ASP A 86 16.27 -18.58 -26.11
C ASP A 86 16.32 -17.82 -27.43
N CYS A 87 16.70 -16.54 -27.38
CA CYS A 87 16.79 -15.69 -28.57
C CYS A 87 17.72 -16.23 -29.67
N SER A 88 18.70 -17.06 -29.31
CA SER A 88 19.58 -17.74 -30.28
C SER A 88 18.89 -18.84 -31.09
N ASP A 89 17.75 -19.35 -30.62
CA ASP A 89 17.00 -20.42 -31.29
C ASP A 89 16.08 -19.89 -32.40
N PHE A 90 15.96 -18.56 -32.53
CA PHE A 90 15.09 -17.91 -33.50
C PHE A 90 15.91 -17.18 -34.56
N SER A 91 15.46 -17.22 -35.81
CA SER A 91 16.16 -16.53 -36.90
C SER A 91 15.87 -15.02 -36.92
N ASN A 92 14.82 -14.57 -36.22
CA ASN A 92 14.41 -13.17 -36.12
C ASN A 92 13.45 -12.94 -34.94
N SER A 93 13.30 -11.67 -34.55
CA SER A 93 12.42 -11.24 -33.46
C SER A 93 10.94 -11.52 -33.70
N THR A 94 10.48 -11.52 -34.96
CA THR A 94 9.08 -11.83 -35.31
C THR A 94 8.73 -13.27 -34.94
N GLU A 95 9.61 -14.23 -35.25
CA GLU A 95 9.46 -15.64 -34.92
C GLU A 95 9.49 -15.86 -33.41
N ALA A 96 10.47 -15.27 -32.71
CA ALA A 96 10.55 -15.30 -31.25
C ALA A 96 9.28 -14.73 -30.59
N THR A 97 8.73 -13.64 -31.15
CA THR A 97 7.52 -12.98 -30.63
C THR A 97 6.30 -13.86 -30.80
N ALA A 98 6.21 -14.58 -31.93
CA ALA A 98 5.14 -15.52 -32.18
C ALA A 98 5.19 -16.71 -31.20
N PHE A 99 6.38 -17.28 -30.97
CA PHE A 99 6.58 -18.34 -29.98
C PHE A 99 6.24 -17.86 -28.56
N MET A 100 6.76 -16.69 -28.15
CA MET A 100 6.48 -16.08 -26.85
C MET A 100 4.97 -15.92 -26.61
N LYS A 101 4.25 -15.34 -27.58
CA LYS A 101 2.79 -15.15 -27.50
C LYS A 101 2.06 -16.49 -27.42
N ALA A 102 2.53 -17.50 -28.16
CA ALA A 102 1.96 -18.84 -28.11
C ALA A 102 2.20 -19.52 -26.75
N SER A 103 3.40 -19.40 -26.19
CA SER A 103 3.80 -19.93 -24.88
C SER A 103 3.04 -19.26 -23.73
N LYS A 104 2.91 -17.92 -23.75
CA LYS A 104 2.07 -17.16 -22.81
C LYS A 104 0.60 -17.62 -22.88
N ALA A 105 0.06 -17.79 -24.09
CA ALA A 105 -1.32 -18.25 -24.27
C ALA A 105 -1.55 -19.72 -23.85
N ALA A 106 -0.51 -20.55 -23.87
CA ALA A 106 -0.54 -21.95 -23.43
C ALA A 106 -0.32 -22.11 -21.90
N GLY A 107 -0.02 -21.02 -21.18
CA GLY A 107 0.14 -21.03 -19.72
C GLY A 107 1.56 -21.33 -19.24
N PHE A 108 2.54 -21.46 -20.13
CA PHE A 108 3.95 -21.65 -19.77
C PHE A 108 4.62 -20.33 -19.36
N GLY A 109 4.18 -19.21 -19.95
CA GLY A 109 4.60 -17.87 -19.55
C GLY A 109 6.05 -17.56 -19.92
N ASP A 110 6.27 -17.02 -21.11
CA ASP A 110 7.63 -16.78 -21.61
C ASP A 110 8.04 -15.31 -21.49
N HIS A 111 8.53 -14.93 -20.31
CA HIS A 111 9.01 -13.58 -20.00
C HIS A 111 10.50 -13.42 -20.28
N ARG A 112 11.19 -14.51 -20.67
CA ARG A 112 12.64 -14.52 -20.95
C ARG A 112 12.96 -13.92 -22.29
N LEU A 113 12.14 -14.21 -23.30
CA LEU A 113 12.33 -13.70 -24.64
C LEU A 113 12.07 -12.19 -24.76
N ASP A 114 11.40 -11.57 -23.79
CA ASP A 114 10.99 -10.15 -23.80
C ASP A 114 11.43 -9.49 -22.49
N TYR A 115 12.75 -9.24 -22.39
CA TYR A 115 13.42 -8.72 -21.18
C TYR A 115 13.00 -7.28 -20.84
N ASN A 116 12.73 -6.45 -21.86
CA ASN A 116 12.32 -5.05 -21.69
C ASN A 116 10.80 -4.89 -21.53
N HIS A 117 10.03 -5.97 -21.68
CA HIS A 117 8.58 -6.01 -21.56
C HIS A 117 7.85 -5.07 -22.52
N ASP A 118 8.42 -4.85 -23.72
CA ASP A 118 7.78 -4.05 -24.76
C ASP A 118 6.82 -4.87 -25.64
N GLY A 119 6.76 -6.19 -25.42
CA GLY A 119 5.89 -7.11 -26.16
C GLY A 119 6.50 -7.65 -27.46
N ILE A 120 7.76 -7.31 -27.76
CA ILE A 120 8.57 -7.80 -28.86
C ILE A 120 9.69 -8.65 -28.28
N ALA A 121 9.72 -9.93 -28.63
CA ALA A 121 10.77 -10.81 -28.19
C ALA A 121 12.09 -10.53 -28.92
N CYS A 122 13.20 -10.58 -28.17
CA CYS A 122 14.57 -10.62 -28.67
C CYS A 122 14.93 -9.43 -29.58
N ASN A 123 14.52 -8.22 -29.19
CA ASN A 123 14.92 -6.97 -29.86
C ASN A 123 16.15 -6.31 -29.19
#